data_AF-A0A957QYA4-F1
#
_entry.id   AF-A0A957QYA4-F1
#
_cell.length_a   1.000
_cell.length_b   1.000
_cell.length_c   1.000
_cell.angle_alpha   90.00
_cell.angle_beta   90.00
_cell.angle_gamma   90.00
#
_symmetry.space_group_name_H-M   'P 1'
#
loop_
_entity.id
_entity.type
_entity.pdbx_description
1 polymer ?
#
loop_
_entity_poly.entity_id
_entity_poly.type
_entity_poly.pdbx_seq_one_letter_code
_entity_poly.pdbx_strand_id
1 'polypeptide(L)'
;GVPDPGRYADGQYWDTTVYNLPPGVAYGRVRLLFQTASLEYIEFLRDNNPNPGDPNNNGQILYDLWQQTGRSTPEVMAEFVFGETAFLPIIIHPNE
;
A
#
# COMPACT_ATOMS: atom_id res chain seq x y z
N GLY A 1 -0.67 18.74 9.04
CA GLY A 1 -0.91 18.14 10.37
C GLY A 1 0.24 18.49 11.28
N VAL A 2 -0.02 18.75 12.56
CA VAL A 2 1.05 18.95 13.55
C VAL A 2 1.62 17.57 13.88
N PRO A 3 2.95 17.36 13.82
CA PRO A 3 3.55 16.10 14.26
C PRO A 3 3.25 15.90 15.75
N ASP A 4 2.77 14.71 16.11
CA ASP A 4 2.54 14.30 17.50
C ASP A 4 3.69 13.38 17.94
N PRO A 5 4.75 13.93 18.55
CA PRO A 5 5.93 13.17 18.95
C PRO A 5 5.64 12.15 20.07
N GLY A 6 4.47 12.19 20.72
CA GLY A 6 4.06 11.21 21.72
C GLY A 6 3.20 10.06 21.17
N ARG A 7 2.84 10.10 19.89
CA ARG A 7 1.91 9.14 19.30
C ARG A 7 2.46 7.71 19.24
N TYR A 8 3.77 7.57 19.10
CA TYR A 8 4.45 6.29 18.98
C TYR A 8 5.53 6.17 20.06
N ALA A 9 5.62 5.00 20.70
CA ALA A 9 6.68 4.71 21.64
C ALA A 9 8.05 4.64 20.94
N ASP A 10 9.15 4.76 21.70
CA ASP A 10 10.48 4.58 21.13
C ASP A 10 10.62 3.17 20.51
N GLY A 11 11.12 3.13 19.27
CA GLY A 11 11.18 1.90 18.46
C GLY A 11 9.86 1.45 17.81
N GLN A 12 8.75 2.18 17.99
CA GLN A 12 7.49 1.87 17.32
C GLN A 12 7.42 2.53 15.94
N TYR A 13 7.69 1.73 14.90
CA TYR A 13 7.61 2.15 13.48
C TYR A 13 6.32 1.69 12.79
N TRP A 14 5.33 1.27 13.56
CA TRP A 14 4.05 0.74 13.06
C TRP A 14 2.86 1.34 13.81
N ASP A 15 1.72 1.34 13.14
CA ASP A 15 0.43 1.71 13.70
C ASP A 15 -0.48 0.47 13.77
N THR A 16 -1.32 0.40 14.80
CA THR A 16 -2.32 -0.67 14.94
C THR A 16 -3.71 -0.05 14.84
N THR A 17 -4.44 -0.39 13.77
CA THR A 17 -5.83 0.02 13.59
C THR A 17 -6.76 -1.19 13.72
N VAL A 18 -7.80 -1.06 14.55
CA VAL A 18 -8.82 -2.10 14.75
C VAL A 18 -10.03 -1.85 13.85
N TYR A 19 -10.43 -2.85 13.08
CA TYR A 19 -11.62 -2.82 12.24
C TYR A 19 -12.68 -3.77 12.82
N ASN A 20 -13.80 -3.20 13.28
CA ASN A 20 -14.93 -4.00 13.74
C ASN A 20 -15.73 -4.51 12.53
N LEU A 21 -15.85 -5.83 12.41
CA LEU A 21 -16.65 -6.45 11.35
C LEU A 21 -18.13 -6.53 11.78
N PRO A 22 -19.08 -6.32 10.86
CA PRO A 22 -20.50 -6.57 11.14
C PRO A 22 -20.78 -8.01 11.60
N PRO A 23 -21.81 -8.24 12.42
CA PRO A 23 -22.24 -9.61 12.75
C PRO A 23 -22.56 -10.42 11.49
N GLY A 24 -22.11 -11.67 11.44
CA GLY A 24 -22.39 -12.59 10.33
C GLY A 24 -21.40 -12.54 9.16
N VAL A 25 -20.31 -11.76 9.25
CA VAL A 25 -19.22 -11.84 8.27
C VAL A 25 -18.58 -13.23 8.31
N ALA A 26 -18.76 -14.00 7.24
CA ALA A 26 -18.24 -15.35 7.10
C ALA A 26 -16.90 -15.42 6.35
N TYR A 27 -16.55 -14.37 5.60
CA TYR A 27 -15.36 -14.31 4.75
C TYR A 27 -14.82 -12.89 4.67
N GLY A 28 -13.51 -12.74 4.57
CA GLY A 28 -12.87 -11.46 4.26
C GLY A 28 -11.45 -11.61 3.77
N ARG A 29 -11.00 -10.61 3.00
CA ARG A 29 -9.65 -10.49 2.44
C ARG A 29 -9.10 -9.11 2.77
N VAL A 30 -7.95 -9.09 3.43
CA VAL A 30 -7.21 -7.89 3.82
C VAL A 30 -5.91 -7.86 3.02
N ARG A 31 -5.63 -6.73 2.35
CA ARG A 31 -4.40 -6.54 1.58
C ARG A 31 -3.66 -5.31 2.06
N LEU A 32 -2.37 -5.47 2.34
CA LEU A 32 -1.44 -4.36 2.54
C LEU A 32 -0.87 -3.98 1.17
N LEU A 33 -1.14 -2.75 0.74
CA LEU A 33 -0.70 -2.22 -0.55
C LEU A 33 0.46 -1.24 -0.36
N PHE A 34 1.44 -1.28 -1.25
CA PHE A 34 2.54 -0.33 -1.31
C PHE A 34 2.55 0.42 -2.63
N GLN A 35 2.86 1.72 -2.56
CA GLN A 35 3.12 2.57 -3.71
C GLN A 35 4.49 3.19 -3.55
N THR A 36 5.29 3.15 -4.61
CA THR A 36 6.63 3.75 -4.61
C THR A 36 6.61 5.26 -4.41
N ALA A 37 5.60 5.95 -4.96
CA ALA A 37 5.39 7.39 -4.79
C ALA A 37 3.90 7.71 -4.77
N SER A 38 3.49 8.68 -3.93
CA SER A 38 2.12 9.19 -3.93
C SER A 38 1.92 10.24 -5.02
N LEU A 39 0.66 10.47 -5.41
CA LEU A 39 0.31 11.55 -6.34
C LEU A 39 0.77 12.90 -5.79
N GLU A 40 0.49 13.18 -4.52
CA GLU A 40 0.80 14.45 -3.88
C GLU A 40 2.30 14.72 -3.85
N TYR A 41 3.13 13.68 -3.68
CA TYR A 41 4.58 13.81 -3.72
C TYR A 41 5.08 14.13 -5.14
N ILE A 42 4.55 13.44 -6.15
CA ILE A 42 4.89 13.69 -7.56
C ILE A 42 4.47 15.10 -8.00
N GLU A 43 3.27 15.54 -7.61
CA GLU A 43 2.77 16.89 -7.91
C GLU A 43 3.55 17.95 -7.14
N PHE A 44 3.92 17.71 -5.88
CA PHE A 44 4.78 18.60 -5.14
C PHE A 44 6.12 18.82 -5.86
N LEU A 45 6.77 17.75 -6.34
CA LEU A 45 8.04 17.84 -7.07
C LEU A 45 7.90 18.57 -8.41
N ARG A 46 6.77 18.39 -9.11
CA ARG A 46 6.45 19.14 -10.33
C ARG A 46 6.32 20.63 -10.03
N ASP A 47 5.53 20.99 -9.02
CA ASP A 47 5.12 22.37 -8.75
C ASP A 47 6.20 23.18 -8.00
N ASN A 48 7.03 22.51 -7.19
CA ASN A 48 8.09 23.14 -6.40
C ASN A 48 9.48 23.00 -7.05
N ASN A 49 9.51 23.00 -8.38
CA ASN A 49 10.77 22.99 -9.12
C ASN A 49 11.50 24.35 -8.96
N PRO A 50 12.84 24.35 -8.75
CA PRO A 50 13.62 25.57 -8.52
C PRO A 50 13.65 26.57 -9.69
N ASN A 51 13.30 26.16 -10.92
CA ASN A 51 13.35 27.00 -12.12
C ASN A 51 11.98 27.04 -12.83
N PRO A 52 11.00 27.79 -12.30
CA PRO A 52 9.67 27.90 -12.93
C PRO A 52 9.79 28.58 -14.30
N GLY A 53 9.45 27.87 -15.38
CA GLY A 53 9.49 28.36 -16.77
C GLY A 53 10.48 27.64 -17.69
N ASP A 54 11.34 26.77 -17.16
CA ASP A 54 12.18 25.89 -17.99
C ASP A 54 11.36 24.68 -18.49
N PRO A 55 11.19 24.50 -19.82
CA PRO A 55 10.50 23.33 -20.38
C PRO A 55 11.26 22.01 -20.15
N ASN A 56 12.55 22.03 -19.79
CA ASN A 56 13.36 20.87 -19.46
C ASN A 56 13.46 20.62 -17.94
N ASN A 57 12.50 21.11 -17.16
CA ASN A 57 12.57 20.91 -15.73
C ASN A 57 12.31 19.45 -15.32
N ASN A 58 13.10 18.95 -14.37
CA ASN A 58 13.06 17.54 -13.96
C ASN A 58 11.74 17.13 -13.30
N GLY A 59 11.04 18.07 -12.65
CA GLY A 59 9.74 17.79 -12.01
C GLY A 59 8.65 17.48 -13.03
N GLN A 60 8.58 18.24 -14.12
CA GLN A 60 7.66 18.01 -15.22
C GLN A 60 8.03 16.74 -15.99
N ILE A 61 9.32 16.51 -16.27
CA ILE A 61 9.79 15.27 -16.89
C ILE A 61 9.40 14.05 -16.05
N LEU A 62 9.59 14.11 -14.73
CA LEU A 62 9.18 13.04 -13.81
C LEU A 62 7.66 12.83 -13.84
N TYR A 63 6.86 13.90 -13.77
CA TYR A 63 5.40 13.82 -13.83
C TYR A 63 4.92 13.17 -15.14
N ASP A 64 5.48 13.59 -16.27
CA ASP A 64 5.09 13.08 -17.58
C ASP A 64 5.47 11.60 -17.74
N LEU A 65 6.68 11.22 -17.32
CA LEU A 65 7.10 9.82 -17.30
C LEU A 65 6.21 8.99 -16.37
N TRP A 66 5.92 9.49 -15.18
CA TRP A 66 5.03 8.83 -14.22
C TRP A 66 3.63 8.60 -14.81
N GLN A 67 3.06 9.58 -15.51
CA GLN A 67 1.78 9.42 -16.22
C GLN A 67 1.88 8.36 -17.34
N GLN A 68 2.99 8.33 -18.08
CA GLN A 68 3.20 7.43 -19.21
C GLN A 68 3.49 5.98 -18.80
N THR A 69 4.15 5.76 -17.67
CA THR A 69 4.54 4.42 -17.19
C THR A 69 3.49 3.75 -16.30
N GLY A 70 2.26 4.27 -16.30
CA GLY A 70 1.17 3.72 -15.49
C GLY A 70 1.19 4.16 -14.03
N ARG A 71 2.01 5.17 -13.68
CA ARG A 71 2.14 5.75 -12.34
C ARG A 71 2.72 4.74 -11.35
N SER A 72 2.58 5.05 -10.07
CA SER A 72 2.91 4.15 -8.97
C SER A 72 1.69 3.32 -8.59
N THR A 73 1.29 2.40 -9.46
CA THR A 73 0.18 1.48 -9.16
C THR A 73 0.45 0.75 -7.84
N PRO A 74 -0.55 0.60 -6.96
CA PRO A 74 -0.37 -0.12 -5.71
C PRO A 74 -0.05 -1.60 -5.96
N GLU A 75 0.98 -2.10 -5.28
CA GLU A 75 1.38 -3.51 -5.28
C GLU A 75 1.03 -4.17 -3.95
N VAL A 76 0.61 -5.43 -3.99
CA VAL A 76 0.28 -6.19 -2.77
C VAL A 76 1.57 -6.64 -2.09
N MET A 77 1.83 -6.13 -0.88
CA MET A 77 2.95 -6.58 -0.03
C MET A 77 2.58 -7.80 0.79
N ALA A 78 1.36 -7.82 1.33
CA ALA A 78 0.86 -8.89 2.17
C ALA A 78 -0.64 -9.04 1.99
N GLU A 79 -1.12 -10.27 2.10
CA GLU A 79 -2.54 -10.59 2.06
C GLU A 79 -2.88 -11.55 3.21
N PHE A 80 -4.04 -11.32 3.82
CA PHE A 80 -4.64 -12.22 4.79
C PHE A 80 -6.08 -12.50 4.39
N VAL A 81 -6.45 -13.78 4.33
CA VAL A 81 -7.81 -14.23 4.01
C VAL A 81 -8.32 -15.09 5.16
N PHE A 82 -9.59 -14.90 5.52
CA PHE A 82 -10.28 -15.73 6.51
C PHE A 82 -11.63 -16.18 5.95
N GLY A 83 -12.14 -17.31 6.48
CA GLY A 83 -13.41 -17.88 6.05
C GLY A 83 -13.34 -18.81 4.84
N GLU A 84 -12.14 -19.13 4.36
CA GLU A 84 -11.98 -20.18 3.33
C GLU A 84 -12.01 -21.56 3.99
N THR A 85 -12.82 -22.46 3.43
CA THR A 85 -12.75 -23.88 3.73
C THR A 85 -11.54 -24.48 3.02
N ALA A 86 -10.49 -24.82 3.77
CA ALA A 86 -9.37 -25.59 3.26
C ALA A 86 -9.82 -27.03 2.97
N PHE A 87 -9.88 -27.41 1.69
CA PHE A 87 -9.91 -28.84 1.32
C PHE A 87 -8.51 -29.41 1.52
N LEU A 88 -8.26 -29.97 2.70
CA LEU A 88 -7.05 -30.77 2.91
C LEU A 88 -7.19 -32.07 2.11
N PRO A 89 -6.24 -32.42 1.21
CA PRO A 89 -6.28 -33.72 0.57
C PRO A 89 -6.14 -34.82 1.63
N ILE A 90 -7.10 -35.75 1.67
CA ILE A 90 -7.00 -36.96 2.47
C ILE A 90 -5.90 -37.84 1.85
N ILE A 91 -4.81 -38.08 2.58
CA ILE A 91 -3.82 -39.12 2.25
C ILE A 91 -4.29 -40.41 2.93
N ILE A 92 -4.82 -41.35 2.14
CA ILE A 92 -5.14 -42.70 2.64
C ILE A 92 -3.91 -43.57 2.41
N HIS A 93 -3.23 -43.97 3.48
CA HIS A 93 -2.24 -45.04 3.41
C HIS A 93 -2.98 -46.38 3.35
N PRO A 94 -2.76 -47.21 2.32
CA PRO A 94 -3.24 -48.59 2.32
C PRO A 94 -2.50 -49.36 3.42
N ASN A 95 -3.24 -50.08 4.25
CA ASN A 95 -2.65 -51.01 5.21
C ASN A 95 -2.09 -52.21 4.43
N GLU A 96 -0.80 -52.51 4.60
CA GLU A 96 -0.21 -53.80 4.20
C GLU A 96 -0.67 -54.94 5.12
#